data_AF-A0A1I8IC84-F1
#
_entry.id   AF-A0A1I8IC84-F1
#
_cell.length_a   1.000
_cell.length_b   1.000
_cell.length_c   1.000
_cell.angle_alpha   90.00
_cell.angle_beta   90.00
_cell.angle_gamma   90.00
#
_symmetry.space_group_name_H-M   'P 1'
#
loop_
_entity.id
_entity.type
_entity.pdbx_description
1 polymer ?
#
loop_
_entity_poly.entity_id
_entity_poly.type
_entity_poly.pdbx_seq_one_letter_code
_entity_poly.pdbx_strand_id
1 'polypeptide(L)'
;MKVIKSSLSLKIPEGVTVTANSRMVRVKGKRGALSRSFRHLSLDIKVSPNGRTLTVEKWFGVHKELAAVRTVITHVRNMIKGVTYGFRYKMKSVYAHFPINMVISKAGDSIEIRNFLGEKNNRTVNMLRGVTVSQTGVKDEIQLEGNDVEAVSHAAALIQQCCCVKNKDIRKFLDGVYVSEKTTLHRQQRHLPDGGTFVQVDRSRNGYDVYEFDSKGERDQTKQLASDMGSRFFACYRKNFEPIVLSPQQSNMAKSGSGAREVIGRRQFSTDAGWGCMYRCAQMLLGNALQMLHLGRGWRVQQEQRQRQQPAGQQLVGQLLNLFNESTGQLSLRRLLQCASGAPPGRFIGPATAAEAVRQAVQEASYEPMLATLSVLVARQSCINRDQLAEMLRPNAFRDNRAVLLLLPLWLGGARQANPMYLAALQVLLGDEACVGMLGGRPRHSVYIFGYQGDRLLYLDPHVCEPASAGPGLHYRARPRLV
;
A
#
# COMPACT_ATOMS: atom_id res chain seq x y z
N MET A 1 -0.80 11.20 -34.91
CA MET A 1 -0.40 12.61 -34.68
C MET A 1 0.96 12.64 -33.98
N LYS A 2 1.97 13.29 -34.56
CA LYS A 2 3.30 13.45 -33.93
C LYS A 2 3.23 14.67 -33.00
N VAL A 3 3.73 14.54 -31.78
CA VAL A 3 3.79 15.66 -30.83
C VAL A 3 5.04 16.47 -31.16
N ILE A 4 4.86 17.78 -31.41
CA ILE A 4 5.94 18.68 -31.86
C ILE A 4 7.11 18.66 -30.88
N LYS A 5 6.82 18.81 -29.59
CA LYS A 5 7.82 18.77 -28.52
C LYS A 5 7.24 18.11 -27.28
N SER A 6 8.00 17.19 -26.71
CA SER A 6 7.75 16.68 -25.36
C SER A 6 9.01 16.81 -24.55
N SER A 7 8.90 17.49 -23.41
CA SER A 7 10.01 17.69 -22.49
C SER A 7 9.60 17.30 -21.07
N LEU A 8 10.58 16.81 -20.32
CA LEU A 8 10.45 16.58 -18.89
C LEU A 8 11.74 17.07 -18.23
N SER A 9 11.62 17.67 -17.05
CA SER A 9 12.75 18.16 -16.27
C SER A 9 12.86 17.43 -14.93
N LEU A 10 14.09 17.29 -14.45
CA LEU A 10 14.45 16.67 -13.18
C LEU A 10 15.34 17.63 -12.39
N LYS A 11 14.89 18.00 -11.19
CA LYS A 11 15.70 18.77 -10.25
C LYS A 11 16.78 17.87 -9.65
N ILE A 12 18.02 18.35 -9.68
CA ILE A 12 19.21 17.69 -9.14
C ILE A 12 19.38 18.15 -7.68
N PRO A 13 19.48 17.23 -6.70
CA PRO A 13 19.66 17.59 -5.29
C PRO A 13 21.08 18.09 -5.01
N GLU A 14 21.25 18.84 -3.92
CA GLU A 14 22.56 19.32 -3.48
C GLU A 14 23.51 18.16 -3.15
N GLY A 15 24.80 18.34 -3.48
CA GLY A 15 25.83 17.31 -3.30
C GLY A 15 25.83 16.22 -4.37
N VAL A 16 25.05 16.36 -5.45
CA VAL A 16 25.07 15.46 -6.61
C VAL A 16 25.42 16.25 -7.86
N THR A 17 26.41 15.78 -8.62
CA THR A 17 26.81 16.37 -9.90
C THR A 17 26.36 15.46 -11.04
N VAL A 18 25.64 16.02 -12.00
CA VAL A 18 25.18 15.29 -13.20
C VAL A 18 25.78 15.94 -14.44
N THR A 19 26.44 15.14 -15.28
CA THR A 19 26.92 15.58 -16.60
C THR A 19 26.27 14.74 -17.69
N ALA A 20 26.00 15.35 -18.84
CA ALA A 20 25.40 14.69 -19.99
C ALA A 20 26.13 15.10 -21.27
N ASN A 21 26.98 14.21 -21.79
CA ASN A 21 27.76 14.43 -23.01
C ASN A 21 27.41 13.35 -24.03
N SER A 22 27.02 13.73 -25.25
CA SER A 22 26.67 12.78 -26.32
C SER A 22 25.67 11.69 -25.88
N ARG A 23 24.60 12.09 -25.19
CA ARG A 23 23.57 11.20 -24.59
C ARG A 23 24.12 10.17 -23.59
N MET A 24 25.35 10.35 -23.09
CA MET A 24 25.91 9.59 -21.99
C MET A 24 25.78 10.40 -20.71
N VAL A 25 25.03 9.89 -19.74
CA VAL A 25 24.80 10.56 -18.46
C VAL A 25 25.75 9.96 -17.43
N ARG A 26 26.47 10.83 -16.72
CA ARG A 26 27.29 10.46 -15.56
C ARG A 26 26.77 11.20 -14.34
N VAL A 27 26.53 10.47 -13.26
CA VAL A 27 26.05 11.00 -11.99
C VAL A 27 27.08 10.68 -10.92
N LYS A 28 27.56 11.70 -10.21
CA LYS A 28 28.49 11.57 -9.08
C LYS A 28 27.81 12.04 -7.81
N GLY A 29 28.00 11.31 -6.72
CA GLY A 29 27.53 11.67 -5.39
C GLY A 29 28.42 11.07 -4.31
N LYS A 30 27.94 11.11 -3.06
CA LYS A 30 28.71 10.69 -1.87
C LYS A 30 29.22 9.24 -1.94
N ARG A 31 28.44 8.32 -2.52
CA ARG A 31 28.77 6.89 -2.58
C ARG A 31 29.54 6.47 -3.84
N GLY A 32 29.91 7.42 -4.70
CA GLY A 32 30.67 7.16 -5.93
C GLY A 32 30.00 7.71 -7.19
N ALA A 33 30.30 7.08 -8.33
CA ALA A 33 29.87 7.54 -9.65
C ALA A 33 29.18 6.43 -10.44
N LEU A 34 28.08 6.76 -11.09
CA LEU A 34 27.39 5.89 -12.05
C LEU A 34 27.42 6.52 -13.44
N SER A 35 27.51 5.69 -14.47
CA SER A 35 27.48 6.14 -15.86
C SER A 35 26.55 5.25 -16.67
N ARG A 36 25.77 5.86 -17.57
CA ARG A 36 24.86 5.16 -18.46
C ARG A 36 24.77 5.82 -19.82
N SER A 37 24.78 4.99 -20.87
CA SER A 37 24.62 5.42 -22.25
C SER A 37 23.16 5.34 -22.70
N PHE A 38 22.63 6.44 -23.24
CA PHE A 38 21.33 6.51 -23.91
C PHE A 38 21.47 6.77 -25.42
N ARG A 39 22.62 6.45 -26.01
CA ARG A 39 22.89 6.68 -27.45
C ARG A 39 21.90 5.96 -28.38
N HIS A 40 21.32 4.85 -27.93
CA HIS A 40 20.30 4.09 -28.65
C HIS A 40 18.95 4.83 -28.76
N LEU A 41 18.75 5.91 -28.00
CA LEU A 41 17.52 6.71 -28.04
C LEU A 41 17.77 8.01 -28.79
N SER A 42 16.88 8.33 -29.73
CA SER A 42 16.89 9.59 -30.48
C SER A 42 16.19 10.69 -29.68
N LEU A 43 16.86 11.22 -28.66
CA LEU A 43 16.37 12.29 -27.77
C LEU A 43 17.52 13.22 -27.33
N ASP A 44 17.19 14.43 -26.89
CA ASP A 44 18.14 15.40 -26.38
C ASP A 44 18.16 15.38 -24.86
N ILE A 45 19.37 15.40 -24.27
CA ILE A 45 19.58 15.49 -22.82
C ILE A 45 20.43 16.72 -22.56
N LYS A 46 19.88 17.69 -21.83
CA LYS A 46 20.55 18.94 -21.50
C LYS A 46 20.62 19.09 -19.98
N VAL A 47 21.78 19.50 -19.47
CA VAL A 47 21.91 19.94 -18.09
C VAL A 47 21.94 21.46 -18.11
N SER A 48 21.16 22.10 -17.25
CA SER A 48 21.13 23.56 -17.16
C SER A 48 22.51 24.12 -16.79
N PRO A 49 22.87 25.34 -17.24
CA PRO A 49 24.18 25.93 -16.94
C PRO A 49 24.46 26.04 -15.43
N ASN A 50 23.42 26.21 -14.62
CA ASN A 50 23.50 26.23 -13.15
C ASN A 50 23.66 24.84 -12.51
N GLY A 51 23.69 23.75 -13.29
CA GLY A 51 23.85 22.38 -12.81
C GLY A 51 22.69 21.81 -11.96
N ARG A 52 21.59 22.56 -11.81
CA ARG A 52 20.48 22.20 -10.90
C ARG A 52 19.34 21.45 -11.56
N THR A 53 19.24 21.45 -12.89
CA THR A 53 18.13 20.81 -13.61
C THR A 53 18.65 20.02 -14.81
N LEU A 54 18.21 18.77 -14.94
CA LEU A 54 18.39 17.98 -16.15
C LEU A 54 17.08 17.95 -16.93
N THR A 55 17.12 18.33 -18.19
CA THR A 55 15.98 18.35 -19.11
C THR A 55 16.19 17.32 -20.20
N VAL A 56 15.18 16.47 -20.42
CA VAL A 56 15.14 15.52 -21.53
C VAL A 56 14.05 15.97 -22.50
N GLU A 57 14.40 16.13 -23.77
CA GLU A 57 13.49 16.62 -24.81
C GLU A 57 13.44 15.66 -25.99
N LYS A 58 12.25 15.51 -26.57
CA LYS A 58 12.01 14.79 -27.82
C LYS A 58 11.18 15.66 -28.76
N TRP A 59 11.70 15.87 -29.95
CA TRP A 59 11.01 16.55 -31.04
C TRP A 59 10.30 15.54 -31.95
N PHE A 60 9.12 15.91 -32.43
CA PHE A 60 8.32 15.14 -33.40
C PHE A 60 8.09 13.67 -33.02
N GLY A 61 7.91 13.40 -31.71
CA GLY A 61 7.79 12.04 -31.19
C GLY A 61 6.43 11.40 -31.47
N VAL A 62 6.45 10.11 -31.82
CA VAL A 62 5.25 9.23 -31.81
C VAL A 62 4.99 8.70 -30.40
N HIS A 63 3.77 8.26 -30.09
CA HIS A 63 3.36 7.87 -28.74
C HIS A 63 4.33 6.91 -28.00
N LYS A 64 4.94 5.95 -28.72
CA LYS A 64 5.95 5.03 -28.14
C LYS A 64 7.26 5.75 -27.79
N GLU A 65 7.70 6.71 -28.60
CA GLU A 65 8.94 7.47 -28.37
C GLU A 65 8.78 8.51 -27.26
N LEU A 66 7.57 9.05 -27.07
CA LEU A 66 7.27 9.97 -25.98
C LEU A 66 7.45 9.30 -24.60
N ALA A 67 7.19 7.98 -24.51
CA ALA A 67 7.45 7.23 -23.29
C ALA A 67 8.96 7.15 -22.96
N ALA A 68 9.85 7.20 -23.96
CA ALA A 68 11.29 7.13 -23.74
C ALA A 68 11.82 8.33 -22.93
N VAL A 69 11.22 9.53 -23.09
CA VAL A 69 11.56 10.72 -22.30
C VAL A 69 11.40 10.43 -20.79
N ARG A 70 10.29 9.78 -20.42
CA ARG A 70 10.02 9.39 -19.02
C ARG A 70 10.96 8.30 -18.54
N THR A 71 11.30 7.34 -19.40
CA THR A 71 12.23 6.25 -19.11
C THR A 71 13.61 6.81 -18.75
N VAL A 72 14.17 7.71 -19.57
CA VAL A 72 15.47 8.34 -19.29
C VAL A 72 15.46 9.08 -17.96
N ILE A 73 14.45 9.92 -17.71
CA ILE A 73 14.35 10.64 -16.42
C ILE A 73 14.25 9.67 -15.23
N THR A 74 13.59 8.53 -15.40
CA THR A 74 13.48 7.52 -14.35
C THR A 74 14.83 6.85 -14.07
N HIS A 75 15.59 6.48 -15.10
CA HIS A 75 16.94 5.94 -14.91
C HIS A 75 17.88 6.95 -14.24
N VAL A 76 17.87 8.22 -14.70
CA VAL A 76 18.68 9.28 -14.08
C VAL A 76 18.30 9.49 -12.61
N ARG A 77 16.99 9.50 -12.30
CA ARG A 77 16.51 9.61 -10.92
C ARG A 77 16.97 8.44 -10.06
N ASN A 78 16.96 7.21 -10.59
CA ASN A 78 17.45 6.04 -9.89
C ASN A 78 18.97 6.10 -9.68
N MET A 79 19.73 6.59 -10.67
CA MET A 79 21.18 6.82 -10.53
C MET A 79 21.48 7.85 -9.42
N ILE A 80 20.73 8.96 -9.37
CA ILE A 80 20.85 9.95 -8.29
C ILE A 80 20.55 9.30 -6.93
N LYS A 81 19.44 8.57 -6.79
CA LYS A 81 19.10 7.86 -5.56
C LYS A 81 20.21 6.86 -5.16
N GLY A 82 20.77 6.15 -6.12
CA GLY A 82 21.84 5.18 -5.94
C GLY A 82 23.12 5.79 -5.37
N VAL A 83 23.62 6.88 -5.96
CA VAL A 83 24.85 7.54 -5.47
C VAL A 83 24.66 8.29 -4.14
N THR A 84 23.42 8.65 -3.80
CA THR A 84 23.12 9.34 -2.54
C THR A 84 22.87 8.35 -1.40
N TYR A 85 22.06 7.31 -1.63
CA TYR A 85 21.57 6.43 -0.56
C TYR A 85 22.02 4.98 -0.69
N GLY A 86 22.26 4.50 -1.91
CA GLY A 86 22.48 3.08 -2.22
C GLY A 86 21.22 2.21 -2.06
N PHE A 87 21.22 1.02 -2.67
CA PHE A 87 20.11 0.07 -2.67
C PHE A 87 20.48 -1.18 -1.88
N ARG A 88 19.51 -1.75 -1.15
CA ARG A 88 19.61 -3.01 -0.41
C ARG A 88 18.39 -3.88 -0.70
N TYR A 89 18.61 -5.10 -1.19
CA TYR A 89 17.56 -6.08 -1.40
C TYR A 89 17.79 -7.23 -0.42
N LYS A 90 16.82 -7.53 0.43
CA LYS A 90 16.85 -8.73 1.26
C LYS A 90 16.18 -9.87 0.52
N MET A 91 16.78 -11.04 0.59
CA MET A 91 16.23 -12.26 0.03
C MET A 91 16.14 -13.32 1.13
N LYS A 92 15.07 -14.11 1.10
CA LYS A 92 14.87 -15.24 2.00
C LYS A 92 14.79 -16.54 1.23
N SER A 93 15.43 -17.57 1.74
CA SER A 93 15.18 -18.95 1.29
C SER A 93 13.88 -19.45 1.90
N VAL A 94 13.00 -19.96 1.05
CA VAL A 94 11.73 -20.58 1.44
C VAL A 94 11.79 -22.03 0.96
N TYR A 95 11.50 -22.97 1.85
CA TYR A 95 11.52 -24.40 1.55
C TYR A 95 10.47 -25.14 2.38
N ALA A 96 9.84 -26.15 1.77
CA ALA A 96 8.96 -27.09 2.45
C ALA A 96 9.57 -28.51 2.54
N HIS A 97 10.41 -28.89 1.59
CA HIS A 97 10.92 -30.26 1.47
C HIS A 97 12.32 -30.43 2.08
N PHE A 98 13.28 -29.64 1.61
CA PHE A 98 14.69 -29.74 2.00
C PHE A 98 15.24 -28.38 2.38
N PRO A 99 16.00 -28.26 3.49
CA PRO A 99 16.59 -26.98 3.90
C PRO A 99 17.64 -26.52 2.89
N ILE A 100 17.48 -25.28 2.42
CA ILE A 100 18.38 -24.64 1.45
C ILE A 100 19.46 -23.87 2.20
N ASN A 101 20.73 -24.15 1.91
CA ASN A 101 21.86 -23.46 2.53
C ASN A 101 22.47 -22.44 1.54
N MET A 102 22.62 -21.20 2.00
CA MET A 102 23.24 -20.10 1.24
C MET A 102 24.63 -19.78 1.81
N VAL A 103 25.68 -20.15 1.09
CA VAL A 103 27.07 -19.89 1.47
C VAL A 103 27.60 -18.72 0.65
N ILE A 104 28.17 -17.73 1.32
CA ILE A 104 28.67 -16.52 0.69
C ILE A 104 30.20 -16.57 0.67
N SER A 105 30.80 -16.21 -0.46
CA SER A 105 32.26 -16.03 -0.58
C SER A 105 32.75 -14.94 0.38
N LYS A 106 33.97 -15.08 0.92
CA LYS A 106 34.57 -14.10 1.86
C LYS A 106 34.62 -12.68 1.27
N ALA A 107 34.70 -12.54 -0.04
CA ALA A 107 34.71 -11.26 -0.74
C ALA A 107 33.31 -10.69 -1.04
N GLY A 108 32.23 -11.47 -0.81
CA GLY A 108 30.85 -11.08 -1.12
C GLY A 108 30.58 -10.95 -2.63
N ASP A 109 31.40 -11.59 -3.46
CA ASP A 109 31.37 -11.54 -4.93
C ASP A 109 30.61 -12.71 -5.57
N SER A 110 30.33 -13.76 -4.80
CA SER A 110 29.61 -14.94 -5.26
C SER A 110 28.82 -15.58 -4.12
N ILE A 111 27.73 -16.25 -4.50
CA ILE A 111 26.87 -17.02 -3.60
C ILE A 111 26.74 -18.45 -4.12
N GLU A 112 26.94 -19.41 -3.23
CA GLU A 112 26.68 -20.83 -3.47
C GLU A 112 25.41 -21.25 -2.76
N ILE A 113 24.47 -21.82 -3.51
CA ILE A 113 23.22 -22.37 -3.01
C ILE A 113 23.36 -23.88 -3.02
N ARG A 114 23.28 -24.48 -1.82
CA ARG A 114 23.47 -25.91 -1.59
C ARG A 114 22.15 -26.56 -1.17
N ASN A 115 22.02 -27.85 -1.47
CA ASN A 115 20.88 -28.69 -1.09
C ASN A 115 19.52 -28.21 -1.64
N PHE A 116 19.53 -27.50 -2.78
CA PHE A 116 18.30 -27.09 -3.43
C PHE A 116 17.55 -28.33 -3.93
N LEU A 117 16.32 -28.55 -3.44
CA LEU A 117 15.52 -29.75 -3.72
C LEU A 117 16.24 -31.10 -3.44
N GLY A 118 17.22 -31.12 -2.54
CA GLY A 118 18.01 -32.33 -2.26
C GLY A 118 19.03 -32.69 -3.35
N GLU A 119 19.31 -31.77 -4.30
CA GLU A 119 20.35 -31.97 -5.31
C GLU A 119 21.75 -31.98 -4.67
N LYS A 120 22.62 -32.89 -5.13
CA LYS A 120 24.05 -32.91 -4.75
C LYS A 120 24.85 -31.79 -5.43
N ASN A 121 24.34 -31.24 -6.53
CA ASN A 121 25.03 -30.20 -7.29
C ASN A 121 24.79 -28.83 -6.66
N ASN A 122 25.87 -28.14 -6.32
CA ASN A 122 25.81 -26.79 -5.83
C ASN A 122 25.57 -25.81 -6.98
N ARG A 123 24.77 -24.78 -6.71
CA ARG A 123 24.41 -23.74 -7.68
C ARG A 123 25.12 -22.45 -7.32
N THR A 124 26.06 -22.01 -8.15
CA THR A 124 26.86 -20.80 -7.89
C THR A 124 26.39 -19.64 -8.76
N VAL A 125 26.22 -18.47 -8.14
CA VAL A 125 25.87 -17.22 -8.84
C VAL A 125 26.93 -16.17 -8.51
N ASN A 126 27.56 -15.63 -9.55
CA ASN A 126 28.52 -14.53 -9.42
C ASN A 126 27.78 -13.19 -9.41
N MET A 127 28.18 -12.30 -8.50
CA MET A 127 27.60 -10.97 -8.37
C MET A 127 28.07 -10.06 -9.52
N LEU A 128 27.18 -9.18 -9.94
CA LEU A 128 27.49 -8.14 -10.92
C LEU A 128 28.41 -7.07 -10.31
N ARG A 129 29.16 -6.36 -11.16
CA ARG A 129 30.09 -5.32 -10.73
C ARG A 129 29.41 -4.28 -9.84
N GLY A 130 29.98 -4.04 -8.65
CA GLY A 130 29.47 -3.05 -7.70
C GLY A 130 28.28 -3.52 -6.86
N VAL A 131 27.96 -4.82 -6.91
CA VAL A 131 27.00 -5.48 -6.02
C VAL A 131 27.77 -6.40 -5.08
N THR A 132 27.42 -6.37 -3.80
CA THR A 132 28.00 -7.25 -2.76
C THR A 132 26.88 -8.02 -2.07
N VAL A 133 27.12 -9.28 -1.76
CA VAL A 133 26.19 -10.13 -1.01
C VAL A 133 26.74 -10.37 0.40
N SER A 134 25.89 -10.26 1.43
CA SER A 134 26.25 -10.49 2.83
C SER A 134 25.12 -11.17 3.61
N GLN A 135 25.45 -11.78 4.75
CA GLN A 135 24.44 -12.35 5.66
C GLN A 135 23.85 -11.25 6.55
N THR A 136 22.56 -11.33 6.86
CA THR A 136 21.87 -10.34 7.72
C THR A 136 21.93 -10.68 9.21
N GLY A 137 22.43 -11.88 9.56
CA GLY A 137 22.36 -12.44 10.92
C GLY A 137 21.02 -13.09 11.26
N VAL A 138 20.01 -12.96 10.39
CA VAL A 138 18.75 -13.69 10.48
C VAL A 138 18.89 -15.01 9.72
N LYS A 139 18.43 -16.11 10.32
CA LYS A 139 18.43 -17.42 9.67
C LYS A 139 17.66 -17.36 8.33
N ASP A 140 18.19 -18.04 7.32
CA ASP A 140 17.57 -18.18 5.99
C ASP A 140 17.40 -16.84 5.23
N GLU A 141 18.20 -15.82 5.56
CA GLU A 141 18.15 -14.50 4.94
C GLU A 141 19.54 -14.00 4.50
N ILE A 142 19.60 -13.41 3.31
CA ILE A 142 20.76 -12.72 2.75
C ILE A 142 20.38 -11.31 2.33
N GLN A 143 21.36 -10.43 2.20
CA GLN A 143 21.18 -9.10 1.65
C GLN A 143 22.15 -8.82 0.50
N LEU A 144 21.64 -8.16 -0.54
CA LEU A 144 22.37 -7.67 -1.69
C LEU A 144 22.45 -6.15 -1.61
N GLU A 145 23.66 -5.60 -1.68
CA GLU A 145 23.90 -4.16 -1.59
C GLU A 145 24.63 -3.64 -2.83
N GLY A 146 24.22 -2.49 -3.33
CA GLY A 146 24.89 -1.84 -4.45
C GLY A 146 24.36 -0.44 -4.74
N ASN A 147 25.11 0.33 -5.51
CA ASN A 147 24.71 1.70 -5.88
C ASN A 147 23.78 1.73 -7.11
N ASP A 148 23.82 0.72 -7.98
CA ASP A 148 22.95 0.63 -9.17
C ASP A 148 21.79 -0.33 -8.92
N VAL A 149 20.55 0.20 -8.97
CA VAL A 149 19.33 -0.59 -8.77
C VAL A 149 19.18 -1.72 -9.79
N GLU A 150 19.66 -1.52 -11.02
CA GLU A 150 19.54 -2.54 -12.06
C GLU A 150 20.52 -3.67 -11.84
N ALA A 151 21.76 -3.37 -11.46
CA ALA A 151 22.74 -4.39 -11.09
C ALA A 151 22.26 -5.19 -9.87
N VAL A 152 21.77 -4.53 -8.82
CA VAL A 152 21.24 -5.19 -7.61
C VAL A 152 20.01 -6.05 -7.96
N SER A 153 19.09 -5.52 -8.76
CA SER A 153 17.89 -6.25 -9.18
C SER A 153 18.22 -7.46 -10.07
N HIS A 154 19.21 -7.31 -10.95
CA HIS A 154 19.65 -8.37 -11.84
C HIS A 154 20.38 -9.47 -11.07
N ALA A 155 21.25 -9.12 -10.11
CA ALA A 155 21.87 -10.11 -9.22
C ALA A 155 20.81 -10.91 -8.43
N ALA A 156 19.80 -10.23 -7.88
CA ALA A 156 18.67 -10.89 -7.22
C ALA A 156 17.88 -11.82 -8.17
N ALA A 157 17.67 -11.37 -9.42
CA ALA A 157 16.99 -12.17 -10.43
C ALA A 157 17.80 -13.42 -10.82
N LEU A 158 19.12 -13.32 -10.94
CA LEU A 158 19.99 -14.46 -11.24
C LEU A 158 19.94 -15.52 -10.12
N ILE A 159 19.97 -15.08 -8.86
CA ILE A 159 19.79 -15.98 -7.70
C ILE A 159 18.45 -16.71 -7.78
N GLN A 160 17.36 -15.96 -8.00
CA GLN A 160 16.02 -16.54 -8.08
C GLN A 160 15.88 -17.49 -9.29
N GLN A 161 16.40 -17.12 -10.46
CA GLN A 161 16.36 -17.94 -11.66
C GLN A 161 17.19 -19.23 -11.52
N CYS A 162 18.31 -19.16 -10.80
CA CYS A 162 19.12 -20.33 -10.49
C CYS A 162 18.35 -21.34 -9.63
N CYS A 163 17.46 -20.86 -8.75
CA CYS A 163 16.55 -21.68 -7.94
C CYS A 163 15.17 -21.90 -8.57
N CYS A 164 15.02 -21.73 -9.89
CA CYS A 164 13.73 -21.97 -10.54
C CYS A 164 13.50 -23.48 -10.77
N VAL A 165 12.46 -24.02 -10.15
CA VAL A 165 12.08 -25.43 -10.31
C VAL A 165 11.54 -25.67 -11.72
N LYS A 166 12.17 -26.60 -12.45
CA LYS A 166 11.74 -27.05 -13.79
C LYS A 166 11.18 -28.47 -13.71
N ASN A 167 10.27 -28.81 -14.62
CA ASN A 167 9.72 -30.17 -14.78
C ASN A 167 9.07 -30.75 -13.51
N LYS A 168 8.55 -29.90 -12.61
CA LYS A 168 7.75 -30.30 -11.44
C LYS A 168 6.52 -29.40 -11.31
N ASP A 169 5.52 -29.84 -10.55
CA ASP A 169 4.36 -29.02 -10.23
C ASP A 169 4.77 -27.87 -9.31
N ILE A 170 4.82 -26.66 -9.87
CA ILE A 170 5.17 -25.42 -9.16
C ILE A 170 4.26 -25.10 -7.98
N ARG A 171 3.05 -25.70 -7.90
CA ARG A 171 2.15 -25.49 -6.75
C ARG A 171 2.55 -26.31 -5.53
N LYS A 172 3.28 -27.41 -5.74
CA LYS A 172 3.83 -28.25 -4.68
C LYS A 172 5.27 -27.83 -4.36
N PHE A 173 6.08 -27.56 -5.38
CA PHE A 173 7.49 -27.21 -5.25
C PHE A 173 7.71 -25.70 -5.41
N LEU A 174 7.35 -24.94 -4.38
CA LEU A 174 7.59 -23.48 -4.26
C LEU A 174 8.92 -23.15 -3.56
N ASP A 175 9.81 -24.14 -3.45
CA ASP A 175 11.09 -23.99 -2.77
C ASP A 175 12.01 -23.10 -3.62
N GLY A 176 12.67 -22.13 -3.00
CA GLY A 176 13.53 -21.17 -3.71
C GLY A 176 13.97 -19.99 -2.86
N VAL A 177 14.73 -19.09 -3.47
CA VAL A 177 15.20 -17.85 -2.83
C VAL A 177 14.46 -16.66 -3.42
N TYR A 178 13.73 -15.93 -2.58
CA TYR A 178 12.82 -14.86 -3.00
C TYR A 178 13.19 -13.52 -2.36
N VAL A 179 12.97 -12.43 -3.09
CA VAL A 179 13.12 -11.08 -2.53
C VAL A 179 12.03 -10.84 -1.48
N SER A 180 12.44 -10.62 -0.23
CA SER A 180 11.55 -10.35 0.90
C SER A 180 11.32 -8.85 1.10
N GLU A 181 12.36 -8.04 0.95
CA GLU A 181 12.33 -6.60 1.20
C GLU A 181 13.23 -5.86 0.19
N LYS A 182 12.79 -4.68 -0.27
CA LYS A 182 13.59 -3.74 -1.06
C LYS A 182 13.69 -2.43 -0.30
N THR A 183 14.90 -1.97 -0.03
CA THR A 183 15.15 -0.76 0.77
C THR A 183 16.39 -0.01 0.27
N THR A 184 16.67 1.16 0.85
CA THR A 184 17.91 1.91 0.62
C THR A 184 18.85 1.78 1.80
N LEU A 185 20.17 1.87 1.57
CA LEU A 185 21.16 1.67 2.63
C LEU A 185 21.12 2.80 3.66
N HIS A 186 20.98 4.04 3.18
CA HIS A 186 20.60 5.18 4.00
C HIS A 186 19.13 5.50 3.79
N ARG A 187 18.38 5.68 4.87
CA ARG A 187 16.99 6.14 4.79
C ARG A 187 16.97 7.56 4.24
N GLN A 188 16.08 7.80 3.28
CA GLN A 188 15.81 9.13 2.78
C GLN A 188 15.02 9.91 3.85
N GLN A 189 15.72 10.47 4.84
CA GLN A 189 15.11 11.42 5.79
C GLN A 189 14.83 12.74 5.07
N ARG A 190 13.72 12.81 4.33
CA ARG A 190 13.11 14.08 3.98
C ARG A 190 12.09 14.40 5.03
N HIS A 191 12.46 15.31 5.92
CA HIS A 191 11.50 15.99 6.78
C HIS A 191 10.64 16.90 5.89
N LEU A 192 9.34 16.98 6.19
CA LEU A 192 8.48 17.98 5.57
C LEU A 192 9.04 19.40 5.86
N PRO A 193 8.84 20.39 4.97
CA PRO A 193 9.40 21.74 5.10
C PRO A 193 9.02 22.48 6.40
N ASP A 194 7.97 22.03 7.08
CA ASP A 194 7.43 22.51 8.35
C ASP A 194 8.11 21.90 9.60
N GLY A 195 9.13 21.05 9.42
CA GLY A 195 9.97 20.59 10.53
C GLY A 195 9.46 19.36 11.28
N GLY A 196 8.63 18.52 10.64
CA GLY A 196 8.80 17.06 10.72
C GLY A 196 7.84 16.22 11.56
N THR A 197 7.16 15.29 10.87
CA THR A 197 6.55 14.09 11.46
C THR A 197 6.60 12.84 10.56
N PHE A 198 6.95 12.99 9.29
CA PHE A 198 6.91 11.92 8.31
C PHE A 198 8.19 11.89 7.47
N VAL A 199 8.72 10.69 7.24
CA VAL A 199 9.94 10.40 6.48
C VAL A 199 9.56 9.71 5.17
N GLN A 200 10.11 10.16 4.05
CA GLN A 200 9.89 9.50 2.77
C GLN A 200 10.50 8.07 2.80
N VAL A 201 9.67 7.03 2.73
CA VAL A 201 10.14 5.63 2.83
C VAL A 201 10.17 4.94 1.47
N ASP A 202 9.25 5.29 0.56
CA ASP A 202 9.24 4.69 -0.77
C ASP A 202 8.58 5.59 -1.82
N ARG A 203 8.70 5.23 -3.10
CA ARG A 203 7.72 5.67 -4.11
C ARG A 203 6.73 4.54 -4.31
N SER A 204 5.43 4.82 -4.18
CA SER A 204 4.40 3.86 -4.60
C SER A 204 4.66 3.43 -6.05
N ARG A 205 4.24 2.20 -6.41
CA ARG A 205 4.30 1.69 -7.81
C ARG A 205 3.68 2.66 -8.83
N ASN A 206 2.85 3.59 -8.37
CA ASN A 206 2.11 4.57 -9.15
C ASN A 206 2.74 5.98 -9.20
N GLY A 207 3.92 6.18 -8.59
CA GLY A 207 4.71 7.42 -8.72
C GLY A 207 4.49 8.47 -7.63
N TYR A 208 3.62 8.23 -6.65
CA TYR A 208 3.46 9.08 -5.46
C TYR A 208 4.58 8.80 -4.47
N ASP A 209 5.13 9.86 -3.87
CA ASP A 209 6.12 9.76 -2.80
C ASP A 209 5.38 9.38 -1.51
N VAL A 210 5.73 8.23 -0.93
CA VAL A 210 5.10 7.69 0.28
C VAL A 210 5.95 8.07 1.48
N TYR A 211 5.36 8.75 2.45
CA TYR A 211 6.04 9.11 3.70
C TYR A 211 5.46 8.30 4.86
N GLU A 212 6.30 7.59 5.60
CA GLU A 212 5.89 6.93 6.85
C GLU A 212 6.14 7.85 8.03
N PHE A 213 5.27 7.77 9.02
CA PHE A 213 5.38 8.53 10.25
C PHE A 213 6.68 8.16 11.01
N ASP A 214 7.48 9.16 11.38
CA ASP A 214 8.65 8.99 12.24
C ASP A 214 8.28 9.33 13.67
N SER A 215 8.10 8.29 14.49
CA SER A 215 7.72 8.42 15.89
C SER A 215 8.84 8.93 16.80
N LYS A 216 10.02 9.24 16.26
CA LYS A 216 11.16 9.79 17.03
C LYS A 216 11.14 11.31 17.20
N GLY A 217 10.13 12.00 16.65
CA GLY A 217 9.98 13.45 16.87
C GLY A 217 9.66 13.78 18.34
N GLU A 218 10.43 14.69 18.94
CA GLU A 218 10.28 15.09 20.35
C GLU A 218 9.12 16.05 20.62
N ARG A 219 8.51 16.65 19.58
CA ARG A 219 7.43 17.64 19.69
C ARG A 219 6.12 17.01 20.16
N ASP A 220 5.37 17.69 21.03
CA ASP A 220 4.13 17.15 21.60
C ASP A 220 3.02 16.93 20.55
N GLN A 221 2.93 17.80 19.54
CA GLN A 221 1.99 17.63 18.41
C GLN A 221 2.25 16.33 17.63
N THR A 222 3.52 15.96 17.45
CA THR A 222 3.94 14.69 16.84
C THR A 222 3.43 13.51 17.66
N LYS A 223 3.61 13.54 18.98
CA LYS A 223 3.15 12.47 19.88
C LYS A 223 1.62 12.34 19.91
N GLN A 224 0.90 13.47 19.89
CA GLN A 224 -0.57 13.48 19.83
C GLN A 224 -1.09 12.88 18.52
N LEU A 225 -0.48 13.26 17.39
CA LEU A 225 -0.81 12.69 16.09
C LEU A 225 -0.49 11.18 16.05
N ALA A 226 0.67 10.76 16.55
CA ALA A 226 1.02 9.33 16.68
C ALA A 226 -0.02 8.56 17.49
N SER A 227 -0.47 9.14 18.60
CA SER A 227 -1.46 8.54 19.49
C SER A 227 -2.82 8.42 18.81
N ASP A 228 -3.29 9.45 18.10
CA ASP A 228 -4.53 9.39 17.29
C ASP A 228 -4.44 8.27 16.26
N MET A 229 -3.37 8.29 15.46
CA MET A 229 -3.16 7.32 14.38
C MET A 229 -3.05 5.89 14.90
N GLY A 230 -2.32 5.69 16.01
CA GLY A 230 -2.15 4.38 16.65
C GLY A 230 -3.43 3.85 17.31
N SER A 231 -4.42 4.71 17.53
CA SER A 231 -5.71 4.37 18.15
C SER A 231 -6.82 4.17 17.11
N ARG A 232 -6.55 4.32 15.81
CA ARG A 232 -7.56 4.11 14.75
C ARG A 232 -7.75 2.62 14.48
N PHE A 233 -9.00 2.24 14.24
CA PHE A 233 -9.32 0.88 13.79
C PHE A 233 -8.62 0.59 12.45
N PHE A 234 -7.89 -0.52 12.36
CA PHE A 234 -7.14 -0.91 11.18
C PHE A 234 -7.51 -2.31 10.69
N ALA A 235 -7.73 -2.43 9.38
CA ALA A 235 -7.95 -3.69 8.69
C ALA A 235 -7.05 -3.78 7.45
N CYS A 236 -6.42 -4.94 7.28
CA CYS A 236 -5.54 -5.26 6.15
C CYS A 236 -5.88 -6.63 5.55
N TYR A 237 -5.20 -7.00 4.48
CA TYR A 237 -5.40 -8.32 3.87
C TYR A 237 -5.16 -9.44 4.87
N ARG A 238 -5.99 -10.48 4.76
CA ARG A 238 -5.88 -11.72 5.51
C ARG A 238 -5.57 -12.90 4.60
N LYS A 239 -4.89 -13.89 5.15
CA LYS A 239 -4.64 -15.20 4.54
C LYS A 239 -4.95 -16.31 5.54
N ASN A 240 -5.27 -17.49 5.02
CA ASN A 240 -5.61 -18.69 5.78
C ASN A 240 -6.91 -18.53 6.60
N PHE A 241 -7.87 -17.74 6.13
CA PHE A 241 -9.24 -17.79 6.65
C PHE A 241 -10.02 -18.95 6.01
N GLU A 242 -11.15 -19.31 6.62
CA GLU A 242 -12.03 -20.38 6.14
C GLU A 242 -12.41 -20.14 4.66
N PRO A 243 -12.22 -21.12 3.75
CA PRO A 243 -12.37 -20.88 2.32
C PRO A 243 -13.75 -20.34 1.92
N ILE A 244 -13.75 -19.20 1.23
CA ILE A 244 -14.95 -18.63 0.59
C ILE A 244 -15.16 -19.36 -0.73
N VAL A 245 -16.21 -20.17 -0.80
CA VAL A 245 -16.58 -20.95 -2.00
C VAL A 245 -17.47 -20.10 -2.92
N LEU A 246 -17.17 -20.11 -4.21
CA LEU A 246 -17.99 -19.44 -5.23
C LEU A 246 -19.30 -20.21 -5.45
N SER A 247 -20.44 -19.52 -5.46
CA SER A 247 -21.69 -20.13 -5.94
C SER A 247 -21.64 -20.36 -7.47
N PRO A 248 -22.44 -21.28 -8.02
CA PRO A 248 -22.49 -21.53 -9.47
C PRO A 248 -22.77 -20.25 -10.29
N GLN A 249 -23.66 -19.37 -9.82
CA GLN A 249 -23.96 -18.09 -10.45
C GLN A 249 -22.75 -17.12 -10.41
N GLN A 250 -22.07 -17.02 -9.27
CA GLN A 250 -20.87 -16.19 -9.11
C GLN A 250 -19.70 -16.69 -9.96
N SER A 251 -19.59 -18.01 -10.15
CA SER A 251 -18.55 -18.62 -10.99
C SER A 251 -18.67 -18.21 -12.46
N ASN A 252 -19.89 -17.96 -12.95
CA ASN A 252 -20.14 -17.49 -14.31
C ASN A 252 -19.87 -15.99 -14.45
N MET A 253 -20.30 -15.18 -13.47
CA MET A 253 -20.03 -13.72 -13.46
C MET A 253 -18.54 -13.39 -13.34
N ALA A 254 -17.76 -14.24 -12.65
CA ALA A 254 -16.32 -14.05 -12.50
C ALA A 254 -15.51 -14.33 -13.79
N LYS A 255 -16.09 -15.03 -14.77
CA LYS A 255 -15.45 -15.31 -16.07
C LYS A 255 -15.55 -14.13 -17.06
N SER A 256 -16.44 -13.17 -16.81
CA SER A 256 -16.66 -12.00 -17.68
C SER A 256 -16.20 -10.70 -17.00
N GLY A 257 -15.14 -10.07 -17.51
CA GLY A 257 -14.69 -8.71 -17.11
C GLY A 257 -13.20 -8.56 -16.78
N SER A 258 -12.77 -7.32 -16.58
CA SER A 258 -11.39 -6.96 -16.19
C SER A 258 -11.07 -7.48 -14.78
N GLY A 259 -10.41 -8.63 -14.72
CA GLY A 259 -10.12 -9.37 -13.47
C GLY A 259 -10.29 -10.89 -13.61
N ALA A 260 -10.86 -11.37 -14.72
CA ALA A 260 -11.09 -12.79 -14.98
C ALA A 260 -9.82 -13.66 -14.84
N ARG A 261 -8.63 -13.15 -15.19
CA ARG A 261 -7.36 -13.91 -15.15
C ARG A 261 -6.98 -14.51 -13.80
N GLU A 262 -7.45 -13.97 -12.67
CA GLU A 262 -7.16 -14.52 -11.32
C GLU A 262 -8.27 -15.42 -10.77
N VAL A 263 -9.48 -15.35 -11.34
CA VAL A 263 -10.61 -16.21 -10.96
C VAL A 263 -10.72 -17.45 -11.86
N ILE A 264 -10.14 -17.41 -13.06
CA ILE A 264 -10.06 -18.57 -13.97
C ILE A 264 -9.29 -19.71 -13.28
N GLY A 265 -10.03 -20.75 -12.87
CA GLY A 265 -9.51 -21.97 -12.26
C GLY A 265 -9.56 -22.04 -10.72
N ARG A 266 -9.91 -20.96 -10.01
CA ARG A 266 -10.06 -20.97 -8.54
C ARG A 266 -11.53 -21.14 -8.14
N ARG A 267 -11.85 -22.22 -7.42
CA ARG A 267 -13.20 -22.48 -6.87
C ARG A 267 -13.40 -21.93 -5.45
N GLN A 268 -12.31 -21.61 -4.75
CA GLN A 268 -12.33 -21.15 -3.36
C GLN A 268 -11.24 -20.10 -3.11
N PHE A 269 -11.49 -19.19 -2.17
CA PHE A 269 -10.54 -18.16 -1.74
C PHE A 269 -10.30 -18.28 -0.24
N SER A 270 -9.04 -18.46 0.17
CA SER A 270 -8.58 -18.42 1.57
C SER A 270 -7.73 -17.18 1.87
N THR A 271 -7.70 -16.23 0.94
CA THR A 271 -7.04 -14.93 1.10
C THR A 271 -7.74 -13.85 0.28
N ASP A 272 -7.76 -12.64 0.81
CA ASP A 272 -8.28 -11.45 0.13
C ASP A 272 -7.18 -10.56 -0.47
N ALA A 273 -5.92 -10.98 -0.35
CA ALA A 273 -4.80 -10.29 -0.96
C ALA A 273 -4.98 -10.16 -2.49
N GLY A 274 -4.90 -8.92 -2.97
CA GLY A 274 -5.01 -8.58 -4.40
C GLY A 274 -6.41 -8.19 -4.87
N TRP A 275 -7.46 -8.41 -4.07
CA TRP A 275 -8.84 -8.05 -4.45
C TRP A 275 -9.67 -7.42 -3.32
N GLY A 276 -9.37 -7.71 -2.06
CA GLY A 276 -10.14 -7.27 -0.89
C GLY A 276 -9.95 -5.82 -0.45
N CYS A 277 -9.09 -5.03 -1.10
CA CYS A 277 -8.63 -3.75 -0.54
C CYS A 277 -9.77 -2.79 -0.23
N MET A 278 -10.80 -2.72 -1.08
CA MET A 278 -11.94 -1.83 -0.85
C MET A 278 -12.79 -2.30 0.34
N TYR A 279 -12.97 -3.61 0.52
CA TYR A 279 -13.67 -4.15 1.69
C TYR A 279 -12.92 -3.82 2.98
N ARG A 280 -11.58 -3.93 2.98
CA ARG A 280 -10.73 -3.53 4.12
C ARG A 280 -10.83 -2.04 4.42
N CYS A 281 -10.85 -1.19 3.40
CA CYS A 281 -11.09 0.24 3.61
C CYS A 281 -12.48 0.52 4.18
N ALA A 282 -13.53 -0.19 3.72
CA ALA A 282 -14.88 -0.07 4.27
C ALA A 282 -14.95 -0.51 5.74
N GLN A 283 -14.27 -1.60 6.10
CA GLN A 283 -14.11 -2.02 7.51
C GLN A 283 -13.40 -0.95 8.33
N MET A 284 -12.34 -0.32 7.80
CA MET A 284 -11.66 0.78 8.48
C MET A 284 -12.59 1.97 8.70
N LEU A 285 -13.33 2.40 7.67
CA LEU A 285 -14.27 3.52 7.81
C LEU A 285 -15.35 3.22 8.86
N LEU A 286 -16.00 2.05 8.77
CA LEU A 286 -17.06 1.67 9.70
C LEU A 286 -16.52 1.44 11.12
N GLY A 287 -15.36 0.80 11.26
CA GLY A 287 -14.73 0.57 12.55
C GLY A 287 -14.36 1.88 13.26
N ASN A 288 -13.82 2.86 12.52
CA ASN A 288 -13.55 4.19 13.08
C ASN A 288 -14.84 4.97 13.38
N ALA A 289 -15.91 4.81 12.59
CA ALA A 289 -17.22 5.40 12.89
C ALA A 289 -17.83 4.85 14.20
N LEU A 290 -17.77 3.53 14.40
CA LEU A 290 -18.24 2.88 15.63
C LEU A 290 -17.37 3.23 16.83
N GLN A 291 -16.05 3.33 16.64
CA GLN A 291 -15.14 3.83 17.66
C GLN A 291 -15.53 5.25 18.09
N MET A 292 -15.78 6.16 17.14
CA MET A 292 -16.21 7.53 17.43
C MET A 292 -17.56 7.56 18.15
N LEU A 293 -18.52 6.71 17.76
CA LEU A 293 -19.85 6.65 18.35
C LEU A 293 -19.83 6.15 19.80
N HIS A 294 -19.09 5.08 20.09
CA HIS A 294 -19.16 4.38 21.38
C HIS A 294 -18.05 4.75 22.36
N LEU A 295 -16.87 5.14 21.86
CA LEU A 295 -15.71 5.52 22.68
C LEU A 295 -15.45 7.03 22.65
N GLY A 296 -15.98 7.74 21.65
CA GLY A 296 -15.77 9.17 21.46
C GLY A 296 -14.53 9.51 20.62
N ARG A 297 -14.56 10.65 19.92
CA ARG A 297 -13.46 11.10 19.03
C ARG A 297 -12.14 11.32 19.76
N GLY A 298 -12.20 11.69 21.05
CA GLY A 298 -11.04 11.94 21.92
C GLY A 298 -10.37 10.70 22.48
N TRP A 299 -10.99 9.52 22.38
CA TRP A 299 -10.45 8.28 22.96
C TRP A 299 -9.14 7.86 22.30
N ARG A 300 -8.18 7.41 23.12
CA ARG A 300 -6.87 6.91 22.67
C ARG A 300 -6.49 5.65 23.43
N VAL A 301 -5.89 4.69 22.72
CA VAL A 301 -5.51 3.41 23.29
C VAL A 301 -4.47 3.53 24.42
N GLN A 302 -3.57 4.51 24.35
CA GLN A 302 -2.57 4.77 25.40
C GLN A 302 -3.16 5.37 26.67
N GLN A 303 -4.32 6.06 26.59
CA GLN A 303 -5.02 6.56 27.77
C GLN A 303 -5.63 5.38 28.52
N GLU A 304 -6.26 4.46 27.80
CA GLU A 304 -6.88 3.25 28.36
C GLU A 304 -5.86 2.28 28.96
N GLN A 305 -4.69 2.09 28.33
CA GLN A 305 -3.61 1.27 28.89
C GLN A 305 -3.00 1.85 30.18
N ARG A 306 -2.95 3.19 30.30
CA ARG A 306 -2.47 3.87 31.51
C ARG A 306 -3.51 3.82 32.63
N GLN A 307 -4.78 3.96 32.27
CA GLN A 307 -5.91 3.83 33.18
C GLN A 307 -6.36 2.36 33.28
N ARG A 308 -5.50 1.49 33.84
CA ARG A 308 -5.74 0.04 34.10
C ARG A 308 -7.03 -0.30 34.89
N GLN A 309 -7.91 0.67 35.14
CA GLN A 309 -9.07 0.59 36.02
C GLN A 309 -10.42 0.91 35.34
N GLN A 310 -10.48 1.14 34.02
CA GLN A 310 -11.77 1.29 33.30
C GLN A 310 -12.14 0.03 32.50
N PRO A 311 -12.79 -0.98 33.11
CA PRO A 311 -13.19 -2.21 32.43
C PRO A 311 -14.20 -1.98 31.29
N ALA A 312 -15.01 -0.92 31.37
CA ALA A 312 -16.04 -0.63 30.37
C ALA A 312 -15.45 -0.27 28.98
N GLY A 313 -14.38 0.52 28.92
CA GLY A 313 -13.74 0.90 27.65
C GLY A 313 -13.11 -0.31 26.94
N GLN A 314 -12.38 -1.14 27.69
CA GLN A 314 -11.78 -2.37 27.16
C GLN A 314 -12.84 -3.37 26.68
N GLN A 315 -13.98 -3.45 27.38
CA GLN A 315 -15.11 -4.26 26.97
C GLN A 315 -15.70 -3.76 25.64
N LEU A 316 -15.92 -2.45 25.50
CA LEU A 316 -16.41 -1.85 24.24
C LEU A 316 -15.42 -2.04 23.08
N VAL A 317 -14.11 -1.94 23.34
CA VAL A 317 -13.06 -2.26 22.36
C VAL A 317 -13.15 -3.73 21.93
N GLY A 318 -13.25 -4.66 22.88
CA GLY A 318 -13.38 -6.09 22.59
C GLY A 318 -14.65 -6.41 21.77
N GLN A 319 -15.77 -5.80 22.16
CA GLN A 319 -17.02 -5.86 21.42
C GLN A 319 -16.84 -5.35 19.98
N LEU A 320 -16.24 -4.17 19.81
CA LEU A 320 -15.96 -3.57 18.51
C LEU A 320 -15.13 -4.49 17.62
N LEU A 321 -14.03 -5.03 18.14
CA LEU A 321 -13.16 -5.93 17.38
C LEU A 321 -13.88 -7.23 17.00
N ASN A 322 -14.75 -7.75 17.87
CA ASN A 322 -15.50 -8.98 17.61
C ASN A 322 -16.45 -8.85 16.42
N LEU A 323 -17.05 -7.66 16.18
CA LEU A 323 -17.87 -7.43 14.99
C LEU A 323 -17.12 -7.69 13.69
N PHE A 324 -15.81 -7.45 13.65
CA PHE A 324 -15.00 -7.59 12.44
C PHE A 324 -14.21 -8.91 12.39
N ASN A 325 -14.43 -9.83 13.34
CA ASN A 325 -13.78 -11.14 13.36
C ASN A 325 -14.11 -11.91 12.06
N GLU A 326 -13.11 -12.49 11.39
CA GLU A 326 -13.33 -13.15 10.09
C GLU A 326 -14.22 -14.40 10.16
N SER A 327 -14.29 -15.04 11.31
CA SER A 327 -15.01 -16.31 11.47
C SER A 327 -16.45 -16.08 11.91
N THR A 328 -16.67 -15.14 12.84
CA THR A 328 -17.95 -14.96 13.55
C THR A 328 -18.54 -13.56 13.42
N GLY A 329 -17.77 -12.58 12.94
CA GLY A 329 -18.15 -11.18 12.97
C GLY A 329 -19.21 -10.81 11.95
N GLN A 330 -20.20 -10.02 12.38
CA GLN A 330 -21.28 -9.48 11.53
C GLN A 330 -20.82 -8.40 10.55
N LEU A 331 -19.59 -7.92 10.68
CA LEU A 331 -18.91 -6.98 9.79
C LEU A 331 -17.60 -7.57 9.22
N SER A 332 -17.50 -8.91 9.24
CA SER A 332 -16.39 -9.66 8.63
C SER A 332 -16.29 -9.42 7.12
N LEU A 333 -15.16 -9.78 6.52
CA LEU A 333 -14.98 -9.69 5.06
C LEU A 333 -16.06 -10.49 4.32
N ARG A 334 -16.35 -11.71 4.81
CA ARG A 334 -17.34 -12.61 4.24
C ARG A 334 -18.74 -11.98 4.27
N ARG A 335 -19.07 -11.28 5.36
CA ARG A 335 -20.37 -10.63 5.51
C ARG A 335 -20.52 -9.42 4.59
N LEU A 336 -19.52 -8.56 4.52
CA LEU A 336 -19.52 -7.45 3.57
C LEU A 336 -19.55 -7.93 2.11
N LEU A 337 -18.87 -9.04 1.80
CA LEU A 337 -18.93 -9.66 0.47
C LEU A 337 -20.35 -10.13 0.13
N GLN A 338 -21.07 -10.75 1.07
CA GLN A 338 -22.46 -11.17 0.88
C GLN A 338 -23.39 -9.96 0.64
N CYS A 339 -23.21 -8.89 1.41
CA CYS A 339 -23.99 -7.65 1.28
C CYS A 339 -23.64 -6.83 0.02
N ALA A 340 -22.52 -7.12 -0.66
CA ALA A 340 -22.12 -6.44 -1.90
C ALA A 340 -22.91 -6.88 -3.15
N SER A 341 -24.09 -7.52 -2.98
CA SER A 341 -25.13 -7.71 -3.99
C SER A 341 -24.62 -8.11 -5.39
N GLY A 342 -23.88 -9.22 -5.47
CA GLY A 342 -23.50 -9.86 -6.74
C GLY A 342 -22.04 -9.73 -7.17
N ALA A 343 -21.19 -9.05 -6.40
CA ALA A 343 -19.75 -9.08 -6.64
C ALA A 343 -19.16 -10.46 -6.25
N PRO A 344 -18.59 -11.23 -7.20
CA PRO A 344 -17.93 -12.48 -6.85
C PRO A 344 -16.61 -12.20 -6.09
N PRO A 345 -16.23 -13.04 -5.11
CA PRO A 345 -14.91 -12.97 -4.51
C PRO A 345 -13.81 -13.00 -5.58
N GLY A 346 -12.75 -12.22 -5.38
CA GLY A 346 -11.71 -11.99 -6.38
C GLY A 346 -11.92 -10.76 -7.26
N ARG A 347 -13.14 -10.20 -7.32
CA ARG A 347 -13.42 -8.97 -8.08
C ARG A 347 -13.23 -7.73 -7.21
N PHE A 348 -12.66 -6.69 -7.82
CA PHE A 348 -12.59 -5.36 -7.22
C PHE A 348 -13.98 -4.70 -7.20
N ILE A 349 -14.36 -4.11 -6.06
CA ILE A 349 -15.55 -3.27 -5.93
C ILE A 349 -15.16 -1.79 -5.74
N GLY A 350 -16.00 -0.88 -6.23
CA GLY A 350 -15.81 0.56 -6.05
C GLY A 350 -16.41 1.08 -4.72
N PRO A 351 -16.16 2.36 -4.36
CA PRO A 351 -16.64 2.95 -3.11
C PRO A 351 -18.17 2.92 -2.96
N ALA A 352 -18.93 3.13 -4.04
CA ALA A 352 -20.40 3.10 -4.00
C ALA A 352 -20.95 1.72 -3.61
N THR A 353 -20.43 0.66 -4.21
CA THR A 353 -20.79 -0.73 -3.86
C THR A 353 -20.39 -1.07 -2.43
N ALA A 354 -19.23 -0.59 -1.98
CA ALA A 354 -18.77 -0.80 -0.61
C ALA A 354 -19.66 -0.08 0.42
N ALA A 355 -20.12 1.15 0.11
CA ALA A 355 -21.04 1.91 0.95
C ALA A 355 -22.39 1.20 1.09
N GLU A 356 -22.93 0.66 -0.01
CA GLU A 356 -24.17 -0.10 0.01
C GLU A 356 -24.02 -1.41 0.81
N ALA A 357 -22.90 -2.11 0.65
CA ALA A 357 -22.59 -3.31 1.43
C ALA A 357 -22.52 -3.01 2.94
N VAL A 358 -21.93 -1.88 3.33
CA VAL A 358 -21.91 -1.40 4.73
C VAL A 358 -23.33 -1.11 5.22
N ARG A 359 -24.14 -0.39 4.43
CA ARG A 359 -25.54 -0.08 4.77
C ARG A 359 -26.33 -1.35 5.06
N GLN A 360 -26.25 -2.32 4.16
CA GLN A 360 -26.97 -3.57 4.27
C GLN A 360 -26.44 -4.42 5.44
N ALA A 361 -25.13 -4.51 5.64
CA ALA A 361 -24.55 -5.28 6.75
C ALA A 361 -24.96 -4.72 8.12
N VAL A 362 -24.93 -3.38 8.30
CA VAL A 362 -25.38 -2.74 9.55
C VAL A 362 -26.88 -2.93 9.78
N GLN A 363 -27.68 -2.84 8.72
CA GLN A 363 -29.13 -3.07 8.81
C GLN A 363 -29.46 -4.52 9.20
N GLU A 364 -28.82 -5.51 8.57
CA GLU A 364 -29.07 -6.92 8.87
C GLU A 364 -28.50 -7.34 10.24
N ALA A 365 -27.53 -6.62 10.78
CA ALA A 365 -26.94 -6.86 12.09
C ALA A 365 -27.45 -5.89 13.18
N SER A 366 -28.59 -5.24 12.98
CA SER A 366 -29.10 -4.22 13.93
C SER A 366 -29.50 -4.77 15.31
N TYR A 367 -29.53 -6.10 15.46
CA TYR A 367 -29.71 -6.77 16.75
C TYR A 367 -28.44 -6.75 17.61
N GLU A 368 -27.27 -6.51 17.02
CA GLU A 368 -26.03 -6.32 17.76
C GLU A 368 -26.10 -5.00 18.56
N PRO A 369 -25.78 -5.00 19.87
CA PRO A 369 -25.95 -3.82 20.72
C PRO A 369 -25.24 -2.56 20.19
N MET A 370 -24.02 -2.70 19.65
CA MET A 370 -23.27 -1.56 19.11
C MET A 370 -23.82 -1.04 17.76
N LEU A 371 -24.64 -1.82 17.07
CA LEU A 371 -25.23 -1.44 15.78
C LEU A 371 -26.67 -0.97 15.93
N ALA A 372 -27.33 -1.31 17.05
CA ALA A 372 -28.72 -0.93 17.31
C ALA A 372 -28.97 0.59 17.30
N THR A 373 -27.97 1.40 17.64
CA THR A 373 -28.04 2.87 17.65
C THR A 373 -27.53 3.53 16.37
N LEU A 374 -26.98 2.75 15.43
CA LEU A 374 -26.41 3.26 14.19
C LEU A 374 -27.35 3.01 13.01
N SER A 375 -27.68 4.08 12.28
CA SER A 375 -28.28 3.97 10.95
C SER A 375 -27.29 4.43 9.89
N VAL A 376 -27.34 3.81 8.71
CA VAL A 376 -26.47 4.19 7.58
C VAL A 376 -27.31 4.77 6.46
N LEU A 377 -26.97 5.98 6.02
CA LEU A 377 -27.59 6.62 4.86
C LEU A 377 -26.55 6.72 3.74
N VAL A 378 -26.82 6.09 2.59
CA VAL A 378 -25.98 6.20 1.39
C VAL A 378 -26.63 7.18 0.43
N ALA A 379 -25.99 8.32 0.19
CA ALA A 379 -26.44 9.29 -0.78
C ALA A 379 -26.42 8.70 -2.19
N ARG A 380 -27.42 9.06 -2.99
CA ARG A 380 -27.54 8.65 -4.40
C ARG A 380 -27.42 9.90 -5.25
N GLN A 381 -26.81 9.79 -6.43
CA GLN A 381 -26.68 10.91 -7.38
C GLN A 381 -26.07 12.19 -6.76
N SER A 382 -25.17 12.03 -5.80
CA SER A 382 -24.54 13.15 -5.06
C SER A 382 -25.51 14.06 -4.31
N CYS A 383 -26.73 13.60 -4.00
CA CYS A 383 -27.71 14.33 -3.22
C CYS A 383 -28.10 13.60 -1.93
N ILE A 384 -28.39 14.38 -0.89
CA ILE A 384 -28.85 13.90 0.41
C ILE A 384 -30.33 14.24 0.53
N ASN A 385 -31.18 13.24 0.72
CA ASN A 385 -32.59 13.49 0.99
C ASN A 385 -32.75 13.95 2.45
N ARG A 386 -33.07 15.23 2.62
CA ARG A 386 -33.24 15.86 3.94
C ARG A 386 -34.35 15.22 4.75
N ASP A 387 -35.47 14.87 4.11
CA ASP A 387 -36.63 14.34 4.82
C ASP A 387 -36.37 12.90 5.29
N GLN A 388 -35.71 12.10 4.44
CA GLN A 388 -35.21 10.78 4.83
C GLN A 388 -34.21 10.85 5.98
N LEU A 389 -33.25 11.80 5.93
CA LEU A 389 -32.29 11.99 7.01
C LEU A 389 -32.99 12.43 8.30
N ALA A 390 -33.93 13.37 8.21
CA ALA A 390 -34.72 13.83 9.35
C ALA A 390 -35.53 12.69 9.97
N GLU A 391 -36.16 11.84 9.16
CA GLU A 391 -36.88 10.65 9.62
C GLU A 391 -35.96 9.65 10.33
N MET A 392 -34.75 9.43 9.80
CA MET A 392 -33.76 8.56 10.44
C MET A 392 -33.30 9.10 11.80
N LEU A 393 -33.30 10.43 11.98
CA LEU A 393 -32.94 11.10 13.23
C LEU A 393 -34.12 11.26 14.21
N ARG A 394 -35.36 10.95 13.82
CA ARG A 394 -36.52 11.11 14.71
C ARG A 394 -36.38 10.21 15.96
N PRO A 395 -36.56 10.77 17.16
CA PRO A 395 -36.67 9.99 18.40
C PRO A 395 -37.87 9.03 18.33
N ASN A 396 -37.78 7.87 18.96
CA ASN A 396 -38.92 6.97 19.17
C ASN A 396 -38.87 6.42 20.60
N ALA A 397 -40.03 6.03 21.16
CA ALA A 397 -40.24 5.64 22.56
C ALA A 397 -39.37 4.48 23.09
N PHE A 398 -38.59 3.84 22.22
CA PHE A 398 -37.73 2.69 22.53
C PHE A 398 -36.22 2.96 22.32
N ARG A 399 -35.83 4.15 21.82
CA ARG A 399 -34.43 4.47 21.46
C ARG A 399 -34.14 5.98 21.58
N ASP A 400 -33.46 6.40 22.65
CA ASP A 400 -33.17 7.81 22.94
C ASP A 400 -31.95 8.40 22.21
N ASN A 401 -31.07 7.58 21.61
CA ASN A 401 -29.84 8.07 20.99
C ASN A 401 -29.54 7.36 19.67
N ARG A 402 -29.77 8.04 18.53
CA ARG A 402 -29.54 7.47 17.19
C ARG A 402 -28.50 8.28 16.42
N ALA A 403 -27.45 7.61 15.99
CA ALA A 403 -26.43 8.18 15.11
C ALA A 403 -26.70 7.80 13.66
N VAL A 404 -26.36 8.70 12.73
CA VAL A 404 -26.44 8.43 11.29
C VAL A 404 -25.03 8.50 10.69
N LEU A 405 -24.56 7.38 10.14
CA LEU A 405 -23.40 7.35 9.27
C LEU A 405 -23.84 7.72 7.85
N LEU A 406 -23.53 8.95 7.45
CA LEU A 406 -23.77 9.46 6.11
C LEU A 406 -22.60 9.10 5.18
N LEU A 407 -22.88 8.29 4.16
CA LEU A 407 -21.91 7.91 3.14
C LEU A 407 -22.24 8.63 1.83
N LEU A 408 -21.25 9.33 1.27
CA LEU A 408 -21.38 10.12 0.05
C LEU A 408 -20.49 9.54 -1.06
N PRO A 409 -20.99 8.60 -1.89
CA PRO A 409 -20.26 8.15 -3.06
C PRO A 409 -20.16 9.28 -4.09
N LEU A 410 -18.94 9.78 -4.34
CA LEU A 410 -18.68 10.90 -5.24
C LEU A 410 -17.72 10.51 -6.38
N TRP A 411 -17.91 11.15 -7.54
CA TRP A 411 -16.96 11.09 -8.66
C TRP A 411 -16.38 12.47 -8.92
N LEU A 412 -15.14 12.69 -8.47
CA LEU A 412 -14.53 14.01 -8.37
C LEU A 412 -13.65 14.40 -9.58
N GLY A 413 -13.69 13.64 -10.67
CA GLY A 413 -12.88 13.92 -11.86
C GLY A 413 -12.65 12.71 -12.77
N GLY A 414 -11.86 12.91 -13.82
CA GLY A 414 -11.60 11.88 -14.84
C GLY A 414 -10.78 10.69 -14.35
N ALA A 415 -10.65 9.67 -15.20
CA ALA A 415 -10.07 8.35 -14.88
C ALA A 415 -8.62 8.35 -14.34
N ARG A 416 -7.90 9.48 -14.38
CA ARG A 416 -6.48 9.58 -13.97
C ARG A 416 -6.24 10.42 -12.72
N GLN A 417 -7.03 11.47 -12.49
CA GLN A 417 -6.86 12.41 -11.38
C GLN A 417 -8.18 13.08 -11.00
N ALA A 418 -8.35 13.36 -9.71
CA ALA A 418 -9.41 14.24 -9.23
C ALA A 418 -9.20 15.66 -9.74
N ASN A 419 -10.28 16.41 -9.95
CA ASN A 419 -10.21 17.81 -10.31
C ASN A 419 -9.72 18.60 -9.08
N PRO A 420 -8.60 19.36 -9.17
CA PRO A 420 -8.05 20.11 -8.04
C PRO A 420 -9.02 21.10 -7.39
N MET A 421 -10.05 21.56 -8.12
CA MET A 421 -11.06 22.48 -7.58
C MET A 421 -11.78 21.92 -6.34
N TYR A 422 -11.89 20.59 -6.21
CA TYR A 422 -12.55 19.95 -5.07
C TYR A 422 -11.64 19.79 -3.84
N LEU A 423 -10.33 20.02 -3.96
CA LEU A 423 -9.39 19.77 -2.87
C LEU A 423 -9.72 20.57 -1.61
N ALA A 424 -10.06 21.85 -1.78
CA ALA A 424 -10.45 22.71 -0.66
C ALA A 424 -11.71 22.20 0.05
N ALA A 425 -12.72 21.77 -0.71
CA ALA A 425 -13.95 21.20 -0.13
C ALA A 425 -13.67 19.88 0.61
N LEU A 426 -12.79 19.02 0.08
CA LEU A 426 -12.39 17.79 0.75
C LEU A 426 -11.61 18.06 2.04
N GLN A 427 -10.76 19.09 2.07
CA GLN A 427 -10.04 19.48 3.28
C GLN A 427 -10.98 19.98 4.37
N VAL A 428 -12.00 20.78 4.00
CA VAL A 428 -13.04 21.20 4.94
C VAL A 428 -13.76 19.99 5.53
N LEU A 429 -14.19 19.04 4.68
CA LEU A 429 -14.84 17.81 5.15
C LEU A 429 -13.91 16.97 6.04
N LEU A 430 -12.64 16.80 5.68
CA LEU A 430 -11.67 16.06 6.50
C LEU A 430 -11.29 16.78 7.80
N GLY A 431 -11.51 18.08 7.90
CA GLY A 431 -11.29 18.88 9.10
C GLY A 431 -12.46 18.87 10.08
N ASP A 432 -13.64 18.39 9.67
CA ASP A 432 -14.84 18.33 10.50
C ASP A 432 -14.74 17.20 11.55
N GLU A 433 -15.14 17.47 12.79
CA GLU A 433 -15.07 16.50 13.89
C GLU A 433 -15.97 15.28 13.69
N ALA A 434 -17.08 15.43 12.95
CA ALA A 434 -17.99 14.35 12.61
C ALA A 434 -17.47 13.49 11.43
N CYS A 435 -16.41 13.92 10.74
CA CYS A 435 -15.90 13.22 9.58
C CYS A 435 -15.16 11.93 9.97
N VAL A 436 -15.68 10.81 9.46
CA VAL A 436 -15.07 9.48 9.64
C VAL A 436 -14.05 9.14 8.55
N GLY A 437 -13.69 10.09 7.68
CA GLY A 437 -12.77 9.91 6.57
C GLY A 437 -13.44 9.50 5.25
N MET A 438 -12.63 9.09 4.27
CA MET A 438 -13.07 8.77 2.91
C MET A 438 -12.40 7.49 2.38
N LEU A 439 -13.14 6.78 1.52
CA LEU A 439 -12.64 5.63 0.76
C LEU A 439 -12.16 6.11 -0.60
N GLY A 440 -10.91 5.80 -0.97
CA GLY A 440 -10.34 6.24 -2.23
C GLY A 440 -9.41 5.23 -2.86
N GLY A 441 -8.72 5.67 -3.91
CA GLY A 441 -7.70 4.91 -4.60
C GLY A 441 -8.14 4.33 -5.95
N ARG A 442 -7.21 3.61 -6.58
CA ARG A 442 -7.42 2.97 -7.89
C ARG A 442 -7.87 1.51 -7.69
N PRO A 443 -8.45 0.85 -8.71
CA PRO A 443 -8.67 -0.59 -8.66
C PRO A 443 -7.42 -1.33 -8.18
N ARG A 444 -7.59 -2.17 -7.15
CA ARG A 444 -6.51 -2.95 -6.49
C ARG A 444 -5.45 -2.10 -5.77
N HIS A 445 -5.76 -0.83 -5.49
CA HIS A 445 -4.95 0.09 -4.70
C HIS A 445 -5.85 1.05 -3.92
N SER A 446 -6.81 0.49 -3.16
CA SER A 446 -7.72 1.26 -2.32
C SER A 446 -7.06 1.65 -1.00
N VAL A 447 -7.39 2.83 -0.50
CA VAL A 447 -6.87 3.37 0.76
C VAL A 447 -8.00 4.00 1.56
N TYR A 448 -7.85 4.03 2.88
CA TYR A 448 -8.74 4.76 3.78
C TYR A 448 -8.05 6.05 4.18
N ILE A 449 -8.56 7.18 3.70
CA ILE A 449 -8.00 8.52 3.96
C ILE A 449 -8.76 9.11 5.13
N PHE A 450 -8.06 9.63 6.13
CA PHE A 450 -8.66 10.08 7.38
C PHE A 450 -8.28 11.51 7.78
N GLY A 451 -7.44 12.17 6.98
CA GLY A 451 -7.02 13.54 7.25
C GLY A 451 -6.11 14.08 6.15
N TYR A 452 -5.54 15.25 6.39
CA TYR A 452 -4.63 15.91 5.47
C TYR A 452 -3.55 16.70 6.22
N GLN A 453 -2.45 17.00 5.53
CA GLN A 453 -1.43 17.94 5.98
C GLN A 453 -0.95 18.74 4.77
N GLY A 454 -1.18 20.05 4.79
CA GLY A 454 -0.95 20.90 3.61
C GLY A 454 -1.78 20.41 2.43
N ASP A 455 -1.14 20.16 1.29
CA ASP A 455 -1.74 19.65 0.06
C ASP A 455 -1.81 18.11 -0.03
N ARG A 456 -1.47 17.40 1.05
CA ARG A 456 -1.32 15.94 1.07
C ARG A 456 -2.35 15.24 1.93
N LEU A 457 -2.68 14.00 1.56
CA LEU A 457 -3.67 13.19 2.26
C LEU A 457 -3.00 12.17 3.17
N LEU A 458 -3.55 12.03 4.37
CA LEU A 458 -3.18 11.01 5.36
C LEU A 458 -4.07 9.78 5.18
N TYR A 459 -3.46 8.60 5.03
CA TYR A 459 -4.22 7.37 4.82
C TYR A 459 -3.64 6.14 5.53
N LEU A 460 -4.53 5.17 5.76
CA LEU A 460 -4.20 3.81 6.17
C LEU A 460 -4.23 2.87 4.96
N ASP A 461 -3.20 2.05 4.84
CA ASP A 461 -2.94 1.20 3.68
C ASP A 461 -3.27 -0.28 4.01
N PRO A 462 -4.29 -0.90 3.39
CA PRO A 462 -4.64 -2.28 3.67
C PRO A 462 -3.73 -3.31 3.00
N HIS A 463 -2.75 -2.91 2.17
CA HIS A 463 -1.97 -3.82 1.30
C HIS A 463 -0.86 -4.62 2.02
N VAL A 464 -1.03 -4.85 3.32
CA VAL A 464 -0.21 -5.77 4.12
C VAL A 464 -1.04 -7.04 4.33
N CYS A 465 -0.43 -8.21 4.14
CA CYS A 465 -1.13 -9.48 4.29
C CYS A 465 -0.71 -10.22 5.55
N GLU A 466 -1.65 -10.40 6.47
CA GLU A 466 -1.47 -11.07 7.76
C GLU A 466 -2.28 -12.37 7.86
N PRO A 467 -1.91 -13.32 8.74
CA PRO A 467 -2.76 -14.47 9.03
C PRO A 467 -4.14 -14.07 9.57
N ALA A 468 -5.18 -14.86 9.27
CA ALA A 468 -6.52 -14.66 9.80
C ALA A 468 -6.57 -14.75 11.34
N SER A 469 -5.70 -15.57 11.94
CA SER A 469 -5.55 -15.70 13.40
C SER A 469 -5.08 -14.44 14.11
N ALA A 470 -4.52 -13.46 13.39
CA ALA A 470 -4.09 -12.20 13.99
C ALA A 470 -5.27 -11.27 14.34
N GLY A 471 -6.50 -11.54 13.83
CA GLY A 471 -7.72 -10.78 14.12
C GLY A 471 -7.67 -9.31 13.66
N PRO A 472 -8.82 -8.60 13.52
CA PRO A 472 -8.82 -7.15 13.44
C PRO A 472 -8.25 -6.59 14.76
N GLY A 473 -7.51 -5.47 14.70
CA GLY A 473 -6.83 -4.94 15.87
C GLY A 473 -6.97 -3.43 16.00
N LEU A 474 -7.11 -2.98 17.25
CA LEU A 474 -6.86 -1.60 17.68
C LEU A 474 -5.44 -1.49 18.24
N HIS A 475 -4.46 -2.07 17.54
CA HIS A 475 -3.06 -2.02 17.95
C HIS A 475 -2.11 -2.12 16.75
N TYR A 476 -1.38 -1.03 16.54
CA TYR A 476 -0.02 -0.91 16.00
C TYR A 476 0.50 -2.09 15.16
N ARG A 477 0.18 -2.10 13.86
CA ARG A 477 1.03 -2.65 12.78
C ARG A 477 0.93 -1.90 11.45
N ALA A 478 -0.02 -0.99 11.30
CA ALA A 478 -0.09 -0.10 10.14
C ALA A 478 0.92 1.02 10.29
N ARG A 479 1.94 1.04 9.43
CA ARG A 479 2.73 2.26 9.23
C ARG A 479 1.88 3.20 8.37
N PRO A 480 1.41 4.32 8.91
CA PRO A 480 0.61 5.25 8.15
C PRO A 480 1.44 5.86 7.02
N ARG A 481 0.76 6.23 5.93
CA ARG A 481 1.40 6.72 4.73
C ARG A 481 0.79 8.06 4.33
N LEU A 482 1.63 9.00 3.90
CA LEU A 482 1.23 10.22 3.17
C LEU A 482 1.36 9.97 1.66
N VAL A 483 0.40 10.48 0.87
CA VAL A 483 0.43 10.48 -0.60
C VAL A 483 0.22 11.88 -1.13
#